data_AF-X0U2S8-F1
#
_entry.id   AF-X0U2S8-F1
#
_cell.length_a   1.000
_cell.length_b   1.000
_cell.length_c   1.000
_cell.angle_alpha   90.00
_cell.angle_beta   90.00
_cell.angle_gamma   90.00
#
_symmetry.space_group_name_H-M   'P 1'
#
loop_
_entity.id
_entity.type
_entity.pdbx_description
1 polymer ?
#
loop_
_entity_poly.entity_id
_entity_poly.type
_entity_poly.pdbx_seq_one_letter_code
_entity_poly.pdbx_strand_id
1 'polypeptide(L)' 'MEYIYLGDRMTDKRLKGKKCKAVRRPDGKCIRRKLSMLVEFENGRKCTVIAPQLRKIKQNV' A
#
# COMPACT_ATOMS: atom_id res chain seq x y z
N MET A 1 -7.41 4.85 5.66
CA MET A 1 -6.42 3.86 5.18
C MET A 1 -7.16 2.74 4.46
N GLU A 2 -6.64 2.24 3.34
CA GLU A 2 -7.36 1.32 2.45
C GLU A 2 -6.84 -0.12 2.50
N TYR A 3 -5.54 -0.28 2.79
CA TYR A 3 -4.86 -1.57 2.77
C TYR A 3 -3.99 -1.76 4.02
N ILE A 4 -3.74 -3.02 4.36
CA ILE A 4 -2.63 -3.45 5.23
C ILE A 4 -1.56 -4.05 4.32
N TYR A 5 -0.31 -3.61 4.46
CA TYR A 5 0.81 -4.15 3.71
C TYR A 5 1.50 -5.25 4.51
N LEU A 6 1.41 -6.51 4.06
CA LEU A 6 2.03 -7.64 4.76
C LEU A 6 3.56 -7.61 4.64
N GLY A 7 4.05 -7.26 3.46
CA GLY A 7 5.47 -7.36 3.11
C GLY A 7 5.95 -8.80 2.94
N ASP A 8 7.15 -8.95 2.42
CA ASP A 8 7.86 -10.22 2.24
C ASP A 8 9.11 -10.30 3.14
N ARG A 9 9.96 -11.33 3.01
CA ARG A 9 11.18 -11.47 3.81
C ARG A 9 12.10 -10.22 3.75
N MET A 10 12.21 -9.58 2.60
CA MET A 10 13.13 -8.47 2.33
C MET A 10 12.54 -7.09 2.65
N THR A 11 11.23 -7.01 2.88
CA THR A 11 10.55 -5.76 3.21
C THR A 11 11.04 -5.17 4.53
N ASP A 12 11.28 -3.86 4.56
CA ASP A 12 11.57 -3.09 5.77
C ASP A 12 10.56 -3.42 6.87
N LYS A 13 11.04 -3.90 8.03
CA LYS A 13 10.21 -4.31 9.17
C LYS A 13 9.28 -3.20 9.63
N ARG A 14 9.63 -1.94 9.42
CA ARG A 14 8.80 -0.77 9.79
C ARG A 14 7.54 -0.64 8.95
N LEU A 15 7.51 -1.24 7.76
CA LEU A 15 6.38 -1.18 6.82
C LEU A 15 5.45 -2.39 6.92
N LYS A 16 5.96 -3.53 7.43
CA LYS A 16 5.18 -4.77 7.57
C LYS A 16 4.02 -4.60 8.54
N GLY A 17 2.86 -5.11 8.14
CA GLY A 17 1.61 -5.02 8.90
C GLY A 17 1.04 -3.61 9.00
N LYS A 18 1.65 -2.59 8.37
CA LYS A 18 1.19 -1.20 8.48
C LYS A 18 0.09 -0.90 7.50
N LYS A 19 -0.81 -0.01 7.93
CA LYS A 19 -1.88 0.51 7.10
C LYS A 19 -1.34 1.52 6.10
N CYS A 20 -1.89 1.50 4.90
CA CYS A 20 -1.53 2.42 3.83
C CYS A 20 -2.75 2.73 2.93
N LYS A 21 -2.61 3.76 2.09
CA LYS A 21 -3.57 4.15 1.06
C LYS A 21 -2.89 4.20 -0.30
N ALA A 22 -3.63 3.95 -1.37
CA ALA A 22 -3.10 4.09 -2.72
C ALA A 22 -2.89 5.56 -3.07
N VAL A 23 -1.72 5.89 -3.61
CA VAL A 23 -1.51 7.22 -4.21
C VAL A 23 -2.20 7.23 -5.57
N ARG A 24 -3.04 8.23 -5.80
CA ARG A 24 -3.81 8.40 -7.03
C ARG A 24 -3.29 9.56 -7.86
N ARG A 25 -3.41 9.44 -9.18
CA ARG A 25 -3.20 10.54 -10.12
C ARG A 25 -4.40 11.50 -10.09
N PRO A 26 -4.31 12.69 -10.72
CA PRO A 26 -5.43 13.61 -10.84
C PRO A 26 -6.69 13.00 -11.49
N ASP A 27 -6.55 11.96 -12.32
CA ASP A 27 -7.65 11.22 -12.94
C ASP A 27 -8.34 10.21 -11.99
N GLY A 28 -7.94 10.16 -10.72
CA GLY A 28 -8.49 9.24 -9.71
C GLY A 28 -7.94 7.82 -9.77
N LYS A 29 -7.10 7.47 -10.76
CA LYS A 29 -6.53 6.12 -10.89
C LYS A 29 -5.32 5.93 -9.97
N CYS A 30 -5.18 4.72 -9.40
CA CYS A 30 -4.02 4.36 -8.59
C CYS A 30 -2.74 4.33 -9.44
N ILE A 31 -1.63 4.81 -8.87
CA ILE A 31 -0.31 4.72 -9.50
C ILE A 31 0.24 3.30 -9.29
N ARG A 32 0.10 2.45 -10.31
CA ARG A 32 0.45 1.02 -10.28
C ARG A 32 1.22 0.59 -11.53
N ARG A 33 2.13 -0.39 -11.38
CA ARG A 33 2.69 -1.24 -12.43
C ARG A 33 2.29 -2.70 -12.20
N LYS A 34 2.75 -3.64 -13.04
CA LYS A 34 2.36 -5.07 -13.03
C LYS A 34 2.23 -5.66 -11.62
N LEU A 35 3.32 -5.64 -10.85
CA LEU A 35 3.39 -6.21 -9.50
C LEU A 35 3.62 -5.20 -8.38
N SER A 36 3.68 -3.90 -8.71
CA SER A 36 4.03 -2.87 -7.73
C SER A 36 3.04 -1.71 -7.74
N MET A 37 2.86 -1.07 -6.60
CA MET A 37 1.96 0.08 -6.45
C MET A 37 2.59 1.14 -5.55
N LEU A 38 2.41 2.41 -5.89
CA LEU A 38 2.80 3.51 -5.02
C LEU A 38 1.73 3.70 -3.94
N VAL A 39 2.16 3.61 -2.68
CA VAL A 39 1.29 3.80 -1.51
C VAL A 39 1.88 4.84 -0.58
N GLU A 40 1.00 5.40 0.26
CA GLU A 40 1.35 6.29 1.36
C GLU A 40 0.95 5.61 2.67
N PHE A 41 1.92 5.46 3.58
CA PHE A 41 1.72 4.90 4.91
C PHE A 41 1.23 5.97 5.91
N GLU A 42 0.76 5.54 7.08
CA GLU A 42 0.24 6.43 8.14
C GLU A 42 1.22 7.53 8.58
N ASN A 43 2.53 7.26 8.50
CA ASN A 43 3.56 8.25 8.82
C ASN A 43 3.89 9.22 7.67
N GLY A 44 3.08 9.25 6.60
CA GLY A 44 3.29 10.09 5.42
C GLY A 44 4.37 9.59 4.46
N ARG A 45 5.08 8.49 4.78
CA ARG A 45 6.09 7.91 3.89
C ARG A 45 5.41 7.36 2.64
N LYS A 46 5.87 7.81 1.47
CA LYS A 46 5.47 7.27 0.16
C LYS A 46 6.53 6.31 -0.35
N CYS A 47 6.13 5.11 -0.73
CA CYS A 47 7.04 4.19 -1.41
C CYS A 47 6.29 3.18 -2.28
N THR A 48 7.02 2.61 -3.23
CA THR A 48 6.53 1.53 -4.08
C THR A 48 6.56 0.21 -3.32
N VAL A 49 5.43 -0.49 -3.27
CA VAL A 49 5.28 -1.77 -2.57
C VAL A 49 4.85 -2.88 -3.51
N ILE A 50 5.01 -4.13 -3.08
CA ILE A 50 4.60 -5.32 -3.82
C ILE A 50 3.08 -5.48 -3.70
N ALA A 51 2.35 -5.26 -4.81
CA ALA A 51 0.89 -5.18 -4.82
C ALA A 51 0.18 -6.46 -4.32
N PRO A 52 0.63 -7.69 -4.65
CA PRO A 52 0.06 -8.92 -4.09
C PRO A 52 0.08 -9.01 -2.55
N GLN A 53 0.98 -8.27 -1.88
CA GLN A 53 1.10 -8.23 -0.42
C GLN A 53 0.16 -7.20 0.23
N LEU A 54 -0.67 -6.51 -0.55
CA LEU A 54 -1.69 -5.60 -0.03
C LEU A 54 -2.97 -6.39 0.27
N ARG A 55 -3.48 -6.22 1.50
CA ARG A 55 -4.77 -6.75 1.93
C ARG A 55 -5.73 -5.59 2.12
N LYS A 56 -6.83 -5.58 1.35
CA LYS A 56 -7.87 -4.56 1.48
C LYS A 56 -8.48 -4.65 2.89
N ILE A 57 -8.55 -3.52 3.57
CA ILE A 57 -9.23 -3.44 4.86
C ILE A 57 -10.72 -3.57 4.57
N LYS A 58 -11.38 -4.61 5.11
CA LYS A 58 -12.85 -4.69 5.05
C LYS A 58 -13.39 -3.52 5.87
N GLN A 59 -14.13 -2.63 5.22
CA GLN A 59 -15.08 -1.79 5.94
C GLN A 59 -16.26 -2.70 6.25
N ASN A 60 -16.44 -3.06 7.52
CA ASN A 60 -17.75 -3.53 7.96
C ASN A 60 -18.67 -2.31 7.83
N VAL A 61 -19.43 -2.28 6.73
CA VAL A 61 -20.60 -1.42 6.58
C VAL A 61 -21.78 -2.21 7.11
#